data_AF-A0A9X7BTX6-F1
#
_entry.id   AF-A0A9X7BTX6-F1
#
_cell.length_a   1.000
_cell.length_b   1.000
_cell.length_c   1.000
_cell.angle_alpha   90.00
_cell.angle_beta   90.00
_cell.angle_gamma   90.00
#
_symmetry.space_group_name_H-M   'P 1'
#
loop_
_entity.id
_entity.type
_entity.pdbx_description
1 polymer ?
#
loop_
_entity_poly.entity_id
_entity_poly.type
_entity_poly.pdbx_seq_one_letter_code
_entity_poly.pdbx_strand_id
1 'polypeptide(L)'
;MDFILNKKLAEDMSPYYDEMLRALAASLSHTLNFYRAFSKHPTILSCRILDNNELEIMLSKGLGQYIDPYTKNQIIFEYKC
;
A
#
# COMPACT_ATOMS: atom_id res chain seq x y z
N MET A 1 -11.35 -5.28 -5.68
CA MET A 1 -10.07 -5.98 -5.41
C MET A 1 -10.29 -6.74 -4.14
N ASP A 2 -10.00 -8.04 -4.14
CA ASP A 2 -10.19 -8.89 -2.96
C ASP A 2 -8.89 -8.92 -2.16
N PHE A 3 -8.99 -8.65 -0.85
CA PHE A 3 -7.87 -8.79 0.06
C PHE A 3 -7.71 -10.27 0.44
N ILE A 4 -6.54 -10.83 0.20
CA ILE A 4 -6.20 -12.20 0.56
C ILE A 4 -5.03 -12.15 1.55
N LEU A 5 -5.31 -12.42 2.82
CA LEU A 5 -4.27 -12.61 3.83
C LEU A 5 -3.61 -13.98 3.63
N ASN A 6 -2.28 -14.02 3.67
CA ASN A 6 -1.55 -15.27 3.63
C ASN A 6 -1.96 -16.16 4.81
N LYS A 7 -2.31 -17.42 4.57
CA LYS A 7 -2.81 -18.33 5.60
C LYS A 7 -1.84 -18.49 6.78
N LYS A 8 -0.53 -18.58 6.52
CA LYS A 8 0.48 -18.70 7.58
C LYS A 8 0.54 -17.44 8.44
N LEU A 9 0.45 -16.26 7.82
CA LEU A 9 0.37 -15.00 8.57
C LEU A 9 -0.93 -14.91 9.37
N ALA A 10 -2.06 -15.41 8.84
CA ALA A 10 -3.33 -15.42 9.54
C ALA A 10 -3.33 -16.35 10.77
N GLU A 11 -2.63 -17.48 10.69
CA GLU A 11 -2.50 -18.45 11.80
C GLU A 11 -1.70 -17.88 12.98
N ASP A 12 -0.67 -17.08 12.70
CA ASP A 12 0.20 -16.47 13.73
C ASP A 12 -0.34 -15.13 14.28
N MET A 13 -1.40 -14.57 13.67
CA MET A 13 -1.89 -13.23 13.99
C MET A 13 -2.93 -13.25 15.12
N SER A 14 -2.75 -12.36 16.11
CA SER A 14 -3.77 -12.11 17.13
C SER A 14 -5.08 -11.63 16.48
N PRO A 15 -6.26 -12.08 16.92
CA PRO A 15 -7.55 -11.67 16.37
C PRO A 15 -7.75 -10.14 16.33
N TYR A 16 -7.21 -9.43 17.32
CA TYR A 16 -7.24 -7.96 17.36
C TYR A 16 -6.51 -7.33 16.17
N TYR A 17 -5.34 -7.85 15.83
CA TYR A 17 -4.57 -7.35 14.68
C TYR A 17 -5.18 -7.80 13.35
N ASP A 18 -5.81 -8.97 13.27
CA ASP A 18 -6.52 -9.41 12.05
C ASP A 18 -7.69 -8.46 11.72
N GLU A 19 -8.49 -8.06 12.71
CA GLU A 19 -9.59 -7.11 12.50
C GLU A 19 -9.07 -5.74 12.01
N MET A 20 -8.04 -5.20 12.67
CA MET A 20 -7.41 -3.94 12.25
C MET A 20 -6.82 -4.03 10.84
N LEU A 21 -6.13 -5.13 10.53
CA LEU A 21 -5.50 -5.35 9.23
C LEU A 21 -6.55 -5.44 8.12
N ARG A 22 -7.68 -6.11 8.36
CA ARG A 22 -8.79 -6.19 7.40
C ARG A 22 -9.41 -4.82 7.14
N ALA A 23 -9.64 -4.02 8.19
CA ALA A 23 -10.16 -2.67 8.04
C ALA A 23 -9.21 -1.78 7.22
N LEU A 24 -7.91 -1.85 7.53
CA LEU A 24 -6.87 -1.15 6.78
C LEU A 24 -6.82 -1.60 5.31
N ALA A 25 -6.83 -2.91 5.07
CA ALA A 25 -6.79 -3.48 3.73
C ALA A 25 -8.02 -3.09 2.91
N ALA A 26 -9.21 -3.06 3.52
CA ALA A 26 -10.44 -2.62 2.87
C ALA A 26 -10.37 -1.14 2.47
N SER A 27 -9.92 -0.27 3.39
CA SER A 27 -9.73 1.17 3.13
C SER A 27 -8.69 1.43 2.02
N LEU A 28 -7.56 0.74 2.08
CA LEU A 28 -6.51 0.82 1.08
C LEU A 28 -7.00 0.32 -0.29
N SER A 29 -7.70 -0.81 -0.33
CA SER A 29 -8.29 -1.37 -1.55
C SER A 29 -9.29 -0.41 -2.20
N HIS A 30 -10.16 0.22 -1.40
CA HIS A 30 -11.10 1.22 -1.89
C HIS A 30 -10.37 2.43 -2.49
N THR A 31 -9.39 2.96 -1.76
CA THR A 31 -8.57 4.10 -2.20
C THR A 31 -7.82 3.78 -3.49
N LEU A 32 -7.12 2.65 -3.57
CA LEU A 32 -6.39 2.24 -4.77
C LEU A 32 -7.32 1.99 -5.96
N ASN A 33 -8.52 1.45 -5.72
CA ASN A 33 -9.50 1.25 -6.78
C ASN A 33 -10.04 2.58 -7.33
N PHE A 34 -10.23 3.60 -6.48
CA PHE A 34 -10.57 4.95 -6.92
C PHE A 34 -9.49 5.52 -7.86
N TYR A 35 -8.20 5.33 -7.51
CA TYR A 35 -7.09 5.82 -8.33
C TYR A 35 -6.74 4.93 -9.54
N ARG A 36 -7.36 3.75 -9.67
CA ARG A 36 -7.07 2.79 -10.75
C ARG A 36 -7.25 3.38 -12.14
N ALA A 37 -8.24 4.24 -12.33
CA ALA A 37 -8.51 4.91 -13.60
C ALA A 37 -7.35 5.80 -14.08
N PHE A 38 -6.47 6.23 -13.16
CA PHE A 38 -5.33 7.08 -13.46
C PHE A 38 -4.01 6.31 -13.57
N SER A 39 -4.02 5.00 -13.30
CA SER A 39 -2.83 4.14 -13.45
C SER A 39 -2.67 3.70 -14.91
N LYS A 40 -1.44 3.85 -15.43
CA LYS A 40 -1.08 3.31 -16.76
C LYS A 40 -0.76 1.81 -16.75
N HIS A 41 -0.56 1.24 -15.56
CA HIS A 41 -0.17 -0.16 -15.37
C HIS A 41 -1.18 -0.92 -14.49
N PRO A 42 -1.28 -2.25 -14.66
CA PRO A 42 -2.17 -3.08 -13.83
C PRO A 42 -1.81 -3.01 -12.34
N THR A 43 -0.52 -2.95 -12.02
CA THR A 43 -0.02 -2.79 -10.65
C THR A 43 -0.09 -1.32 -10.25
N ILE A 44 -0.96 -0.99 -9.29
CA ILE A 44 -1.19 0.37 -8.79
C ILE A 44 -0.18 0.73 -7.70
N LEU A 45 0.14 -0.23 -6.84
CA LEU A 45 1.02 -0.08 -5.68
C LEU A 45 1.77 -1.40 -5.46
N SER A 46 3.06 -1.29 -5.16
CA SER A 46 3.90 -2.39 -4.68
C SER A 46 4.66 -1.94 -3.45
N CYS A 47 4.78 -2.83 -2.46
CA CYS A 47 5.54 -2.54 -1.24
C CYS A 47 6.66 -3.56 -1.07
N ARG A 48 7.72 -3.12 -0.40
CA ARG A 48 8.80 -3.98 0.08
C ARG A 48 9.13 -3.59 1.52
N ILE A 49 9.24 -4.59 2.39
CA ILE A 49 9.81 -4.39 3.72
C ILE A 49 11.33 -4.44 3.55
N LEU A 50 12.02 -3.42 4.02
CA LEU A 50 13.47 -3.29 3.98
C LEU A 50 14.11 -3.95 5.22
N ASP A 51 15.41 -4.23 5.16
CA ASP A 51 16.16 -4.89 6.23
C ASP A 51 16.19 -4.07 7.54
N ASN A 52 15.90 -2.77 7.47
CA ASN A 52 15.79 -1.85 8.60
C ASN A 52 14.35 -1.77 9.18
N ASN A 53 13.47 -2.69 8.79
CA ASN A 53 12.04 -2.71 9.14
C ASN A 53 11.22 -1.53 8.60
N GLU A 54 11.75 -0.75 7.67
CA GLU A 54 10.98 0.28 6.98
C GLU A 54 10.16 -0.34 5.83
N LEU A 55 9.03 0.31 5.50
CA LEU A 55 8.17 -0.08 4.39
C LEU A 55 8.41 0.85 3.21
N GLU A 56 9.11 0.35 2.19
CA GLU A 56 9.20 1.01 0.91
C GLU A 56 7.90 0.83 0.14
N ILE A 57 7.34 1.92 -0.38
CA ILE A 57 6.13 1.92 -1.19
C ILE A 57 6.46 2.52 -2.55
N MET A 58 6.12 1.80 -3.62
CA MET A 58 6.17 2.29 -4.98
C MET A 58 4.76 2.37 -5.55
N LEU A 59 4.42 3.52 -6.12
CA LEU A 59 3.17 3.74 -6.83
C LEU A 59 3.40 3.64 -8.33
N SER A 60 2.37 3.21 -9.06
CA SER A 60 2.37 3.23 -10.51
C SER A 60 2.70 4.61 -11.06
N LYS A 61 3.43 4.62 -12.17
CA LYS A 61 3.84 5.85 -12.85
C LYS A 61 2.63 6.73 -13.14
N GLY A 62 2.70 7.99 -12.69
CA GLY A 62 1.64 8.98 -12.85
C GLY A 62 0.77 9.17 -11.61
N LEU A 63 0.73 8.22 -10.66
CA LEU A 63 -0.09 8.39 -9.45
C LEU A 63 0.48 9.41 -8.47
N GLY A 64 1.81 9.58 -8.46
CA GLY A 64 2.49 10.56 -7.60
C GLY A 64 2.09 12.01 -7.84
N GLN A 65 1.41 12.33 -8.95
CA GLN A 65 0.87 13.68 -9.21
C GLN A 65 -0.41 14.00 -8.43
N TYR A 66 -1.09 12.98 -7.91
CA TYR A 66 -2.32 13.13 -7.12
C TYR A 66 -2.06 13.12 -5.61
N ILE A 67 -0.80 13.01 -5.20
CA ILE A 67 -0.37 13.09 -3.80
C ILE A 67 0.07 14.51 -3.54
N ASP A 68 -0.53 15.12 -2.52
CA ASP A 68 -0.17 16.48 -2.12
C ASP A 68 1.28 16.52 -1.58
N PRO A 69 1.98 17.66 -1.71
CA PRO A 69 3.37 17.78 -1.27
C PRO A 69 3.58 17.49 0.22
N TYR A 70 2.59 17.75 1.08
CA TYR A 70 2.70 17.49 2.51
C TYR A 70 2.72 15.98 2.79
N THR A 71 1.76 15.24 2.24
CA THR A 71 1.73 13.77 2.32
C THR A 71 2.97 13.15 1.68
N LYS A 72 3.45 13.72 0.56
CA LYS A 72 4.66 13.25 -0.11
C LYS A 72 5.94 13.44 0.72
N ASN A 73 6.00 14.43 1.61
CA ASN A 73 7.14 14.65 2.50
C ASN A 73 7.08 13.78 3.76
N GLN A 74 5.88 13.32 4.14
CA GLN A 74 5.67 12.40 5.25
C GLN A 74 5.89 10.93 4.82
N ILE A 75 5.57 10.61 3.57
CA ILE A 75 5.84 9.32 2.95
C ILE A 75 7.14 9.46 2.15
N ILE A 76 8.27 9.08 2.72
CA ILE A 76 9.58 9.17 2.06
C ILE A 76 9.57 8.26 0.82
N PHE A 77 9.25 8.81 -0.34
CA PHE A 77 9.49 8.20 -1.64
C PHE A 77 10.89 8.64 -2.09
N GLU A 78 11.96 8.06 -1.52
CA GLU A 78 13.30 8.26 -2.08
C GLU A 78 13.41 7.52 -3.42
N TYR A 79 13.13 8.23 -4.52
CA TYR A 79 13.65 7.86 -5.83
C TYR A 79 15.14 8.24 -5.86
N LYS A 80 16.03 7.25 -5.84
CA LYS A 80 17.38 7.43 -6.39
C LYS A 80 17.39 6.88 -7.82
N CYS A 81 17.77 7.77 -8.73
CA CYS A 81 17.86 7.59 -10.18
C CYS A 81 18.73 6.41 -10.60
#